data_AF-A0A355DVF1-F1
#
_entry.id   AF-A0A355DVF1-F1
#
_cell.length_a   1.000
_cell.length_b   1.000
_cell.length_c   1.000
_cell.angle_alpha   90.00
_cell.angle_beta   90.00
_cell.angle_gamma   90.00
#
_symmetry.space_group_name_H-M   'P 1'
#
loop_
_entity.id
_entity.type
_entity.pdbx_description
1 polymer ?
#
loop_
_entity_poly.entity_id
_entity_poly.type
_entity_poly.pdbx_seq_one_letter_code
_entity_poly.pdbx_strand_id
1 'polypeptide(L)'
;DKGSVVKIPRRWQELQQEGQRVSKQLSTTLGRTPTDTEIAEALKVSLDEWQESKLAAQNRLPLSLDASVAQMLDRRVKLAEMLPDSRDQVWQHWEEDRQQLQGAIAQLEERTQVAIEFVFFRDLSRKDAAKQIGVSPMTVTRHLQRGIKELVSLLQPQAPERLAS
;
A
#
# COMPACT_ATOMS: atom_id res chain seq x y z
N ASP A 1 13.04 -32.55 -12.57
CA ASP A 1 12.45 -32.13 -11.30
C ASP A 1 11.97 -30.69 -11.45
N LYS A 2 10.65 -30.46 -11.56
CA LYS A 2 10.05 -29.14 -11.79
C LYS A 2 9.35 -28.71 -10.51
N GLY A 3 10.13 -28.22 -9.54
CA GLY A 3 9.57 -27.65 -8.31
C GLY A 3 8.64 -26.49 -8.66
N SER A 4 7.42 -26.51 -8.12
CA SER A 4 6.48 -25.39 -8.20
C SER A 4 7.15 -24.13 -7.63
N VAL A 5 7.03 -23.00 -8.33
CA VAL A 5 7.55 -21.68 -7.89
C VAL A 5 6.96 -21.28 -6.53
N VAL A 6 5.78 -21.81 -6.19
CA VAL A 6 5.14 -21.67 -4.87
C VAL A 6 5.08 -23.04 -4.18
N LYS A 7 5.61 -23.13 -2.95
CA LYS A 7 5.56 -24.35 -2.13
C LYS A 7 4.18 -24.49 -1.48
N ILE A 8 3.40 -25.46 -1.94
CA ILE A 8 2.11 -25.82 -1.33
C ILE A 8 2.35 -26.85 -0.22
N PRO A 9 1.77 -26.67 0.99
CA PRO A 9 1.83 -27.67 2.06
C PRO A 9 1.35 -29.05 1.60
N ARG A 10 2.05 -30.11 2.02
CA ARG A 10 1.76 -31.49 1.61
C ARG A 10 0.32 -31.92 1.93
N ARG A 11 -0.18 -31.57 3.12
CA ARG A 11 -1.57 -31.81 3.54
C ARG A 11 -2.59 -31.27 2.54
N TRP A 12 -2.36 -30.08 2.00
CA TRP A 12 -3.27 -29.48 1.01
C TRP A 12 -3.18 -30.17 -0.35
N GLN A 13 -2.01 -30.66 -0.75
CA GLN A 13 -1.87 -31.45 -1.97
C GLN A 13 -2.62 -32.78 -1.86
N GLU A 14 -2.49 -33.46 -0.73
CA GLU A 14 -3.18 -34.72 -0.42
C GLU A 14 -4.70 -34.50 -0.36
N LEU A 15 -5.15 -33.44 0.33
CA LEU A 15 -6.55 -33.08 0.43
C LEU A 15 -7.17 -32.78 -0.95
N GLN A 16 -6.44 -32.07 -1.81
CA GLN A 16 -6.89 -31.81 -3.17
C GLN A 16 -7.05 -33.11 -3.96
N GLN A 17 -6.04 -33.99 -3.94
CA GLN A 17 -6.08 -35.27 -4.66
C GLN A 17 -7.26 -36.13 -4.21
N GLU A 18 -7.50 -36.19 -2.90
CA GLU A 18 -8.62 -36.93 -2.35
C GLU A 18 -9.97 -36.28 -2.70
N GLY A 19 -10.05 -34.95 -2.63
CA GLY A 19 -11.24 -34.21 -3.03
C GLY A 19 -11.61 -34.38 -4.50
N GLN A 20 -10.65 -34.53 -5.41
CA GLN A 20 -10.96 -34.89 -6.81
C GLN A 20 -11.60 -36.28 -6.93
N ARG A 21 -11.16 -37.25 -6.13
CA ARG A 21 -11.73 -38.60 -6.12
C ARG A 21 -13.15 -38.58 -5.57
N VAL A 22 -13.34 -37.95 -4.41
CA VAL A 22 -14.64 -37.78 -3.77
C VAL A 22 -15.61 -37.02 -4.66
N SER A 23 -15.17 -35.94 -5.31
CA SER A 23 -15.98 -35.16 -6.25
C SER A 23 -16.50 -36.01 -7.42
N LYS A 24 -15.66 -36.88 -8.01
CA LYS A 24 -16.09 -37.81 -9.07
C LYS A 24 -17.10 -38.85 -8.57
N GLN A 25 -16.88 -39.41 -7.38
CA GLN A 25 -17.80 -40.37 -6.76
C GLN A 25 -19.16 -39.74 -6.48
N LEU A 26 -19.18 -38.59 -5.81
CA LEU A 26 -20.41 -37.86 -5.51
C LEU A 26 -21.13 -37.42 -6.78
N SER A 27 -20.39 -37.00 -7.82
CA SER A 27 -21.02 -36.63 -9.09
C SER A 27 -21.76 -37.79 -9.75
N THR A 28 -21.20 -38.99 -9.64
CA THR A 28 -21.84 -40.23 -10.13
C THR A 28 -23.10 -40.55 -9.32
N THR A 29 -23.03 -40.44 -7.99
CA THR A 29 -24.15 -40.75 -7.08
C THR A 29 -25.29 -39.73 -7.16
N LEU A 30 -24.96 -38.44 -7.27
CA LEU A 30 -25.93 -37.35 -7.26
C LEU A 30 -26.50 -37.02 -8.65
N GLY A 31 -25.87 -37.50 -9.73
CA GLY A 31 -26.23 -37.16 -11.10
C GLY A 31 -26.02 -35.68 -11.47
N ARG A 32 -25.26 -34.94 -10.64
CA ARG A 32 -24.92 -33.52 -10.82
C ARG A 32 -23.53 -33.23 -10.27
N THR A 33 -23.02 -32.03 -10.46
CA THR A 33 -21.78 -31.59 -9.80
C THR A 33 -22.03 -31.43 -8.29
N PRO A 34 -21.21 -32.04 -7.40
CA PRO A 34 -21.31 -31.84 -5.96
C PRO A 34 -20.87 -30.43 -5.56
N THR A 35 -21.44 -29.94 -4.47
CA THR A 35 -21.09 -28.64 -3.85
C THR A 35 -19.81 -28.77 -3.01
N ASP A 36 -19.14 -27.65 -2.74
CA ASP A 36 -17.93 -27.65 -1.91
C ASP A 36 -18.22 -28.14 -0.47
N THR A 37 -19.42 -27.88 0.06
CA THR A 37 -19.87 -28.40 1.36
C THR A 37 -20.01 -29.92 1.35
N GLU A 38 -20.66 -30.49 0.33
CA GLU A 38 -20.82 -31.95 0.19
C GLU A 38 -19.47 -32.67 0.07
N ILE A 39 -18.50 -32.05 -0.62
CA ILE A 39 -17.13 -32.58 -0.73
C ILE A 39 -16.42 -32.48 0.63
N ALA A 40 -16.50 -31.34 1.33
CA ALA A 40 -15.87 -31.15 2.63
C ALA A 40 -16.41 -32.13 3.68
N GLU A 41 -17.72 -32.35 3.71
CA GLU A 41 -18.39 -33.33 4.58
C GLU A 41 -17.90 -34.76 4.30
N ALA A 42 -17.85 -35.16 3.02
CA ALA A 42 -17.36 -36.48 2.63
C ALA A 42 -15.87 -36.69 2.94
N LEU A 43 -15.06 -35.62 2.87
CA LEU A 43 -13.65 -35.61 3.26
C LEU A 43 -13.43 -35.49 4.78
N LYS A 44 -14.48 -35.22 5.56
CA LYS A 44 -14.43 -34.98 7.02
C LYS A 44 -13.48 -33.83 7.41
N VAL A 45 -13.49 -32.76 6.62
CA VAL A 45 -12.76 -31.51 6.89
C VAL A 45 -13.73 -30.34 6.97
N SER A 46 -13.27 -29.18 7.47
CA SER A 46 -14.09 -27.97 7.41
C SER A 46 -14.20 -27.46 5.97
N LEU A 47 -15.29 -26.74 5.68
CA LEU A 47 -15.47 -26.07 4.40
C LEU A 47 -14.31 -25.12 4.09
N ASP A 48 -13.87 -24.35 5.08
CA ASP A 48 -12.75 -23.42 4.95
C ASP A 48 -11.45 -24.14 4.58
N GLU A 49 -11.14 -25.27 5.23
CA GLU A 49 -9.92 -26.04 4.91
C GLU A 49 -9.96 -26.58 3.47
N TRP A 50 -11.12 -27.06 3.02
CA TRP A 50 -11.31 -27.48 1.63
C TRP A 50 -11.11 -26.32 0.66
N GLN A 51 -11.72 -25.17 0.93
CA GLN A 51 -11.62 -23.97 0.08
C GLN A 51 -10.18 -23.44 -0.01
N GLU A 52 -9.47 -23.35 1.11
CA GLU A 52 -8.06 -22.95 1.15
C GLU A 52 -7.17 -23.91 0.35
N SER A 53 -7.38 -25.22 0.47
CA SER A 53 -6.63 -26.20 -0.32
C SER A 53 -6.89 -26.08 -1.83
N LYS A 54 -8.13 -25.78 -2.21
CA LYS A 54 -8.55 -25.55 -3.59
C LYS A 54 -7.93 -24.28 -4.15
N LEU A 55 -7.96 -23.18 -3.39
CA LEU A 55 -7.31 -21.91 -3.76
C LEU A 55 -5.80 -22.08 -3.92
N ALA A 56 -5.14 -22.78 -3.00
CA ALA A 56 -3.72 -23.05 -3.08
C ALA A 56 -3.35 -23.86 -4.33
N ALA A 57 -4.18 -24.85 -4.69
CA ALA A 57 -3.97 -25.65 -5.90
C ALA A 57 -4.18 -24.84 -7.18
N GLN A 58 -5.18 -23.95 -7.21
CA GLN A 58 -5.45 -23.05 -8.34
C GLN A 58 -4.30 -22.04 -8.54
N ASN A 59 -3.81 -21.45 -7.45
CA ASN A 59 -2.78 -20.42 -7.46
C ASN A 59 -1.35 -20.99 -7.46
N ARG A 60 -1.18 -22.29 -7.73
CA ARG A 60 0.13 -22.96 -7.78
C ARG A 60 1.04 -22.40 -8.88
N LEU A 61 0.45 -22.02 -10.00
CA LEU A 61 1.17 -21.52 -11.16
C LEU A 61 1.11 -19.99 -11.17
N PRO A 62 2.25 -19.29 -11.07
CA PRO A 62 2.25 -17.84 -11.16
C PRO A 62 1.84 -17.40 -12.56
N LEU A 63 1.16 -16.26 -12.62
CA LEU A 63 0.92 -15.56 -13.89
C LEU A 63 2.20 -14.87 -14.34
N SER A 64 2.43 -14.86 -15.66
CA SER A 64 3.56 -14.11 -16.22
C SER A 64 3.29 -12.61 -16.17
N LEU A 65 4.22 -11.86 -15.59
CA LEU A 65 4.18 -10.40 -15.61
C LEU A 65 4.34 -9.83 -17.03
N ASP A 66 4.96 -10.60 -17.93
CA ASP A 66 5.07 -10.27 -19.36
C ASP A 66 3.83 -10.65 -20.18
N ALA A 67 2.82 -11.27 -19.57
CA ALA A 67 1.57 -11.56 -20.25
C ALA A 67 0.89 -10.26 -20.70
N SER A 68 0.49 -10.20 -21.97
CA SER A 68 -0.29 -9.09 -22.51
C SER A 68 -1.74 -9.22 -22.06
N VAL A 69 -2.24 -8.23 -21.32
CA VAL A 69 -3.58 -8.26 -20.70
C VAL A 69 -4.57 -7.34 -21.41
N ALA A 70 -4.06 -6.30 -22.08
CA ALA A 70 -4.88 -5.38 -22.87
C ALA A 70 -4.12 -4.90 -24.11
N GLN A 71 -4.87 -4.42 -25.11
CA GLN A 71 -4.32 -3.73 -26.29
C GLN A 71 -4.82 -2.28 -26.26
N MET A 72 -3.89 -1.34 -26.16
CA MET A 72 -4.19 0.10 -26.18
C MET A 72 -3.59 0.69 -27.45
N LEU A 73 -4.43 1.19 -28.35
CA LEU A 73 -4.17 1.87 -29.64
C LEU A 73 -2.96 1.36 -30.47
N ASP A 74 -1.73 1.46 -29.98
CA ASP A 74 -0.50 1.02 -30.67
C ASP A 74 0.42 0.09 -29.84
N ARG A 75 0.04 -0.33 -28.63
CA ARG A 75 0.86 -1.15 -27.73
C ARG A 75 0.06 -2.21 -26.97
N ARG A 76 0.67 -3.40 -26.79
CA ARG A 76 0.20 -4.40 -25.84
C ARG A 76 0.65 -4.02 -24.43
N VAL A 77 -0.29 -3.90 -23.50
CA VAL A 77 -0.03 -3.60 -22.10
C VAL A 77 0.26 -4.91 -21.37
N LYS A 78 1.42 -4.97 -20.72
CA LYS A 78 1.82 -6.13 -19.90
C LYS A 78 1.13 -6.09 -18.54
N LEU A 79 0.91 -7.26 -17.93
CA LEU A 79 0.36 -7.36 -16.57
C LEU A 79 1.19 -6.54 -15.56
N ALA A 80 2.52 -6.55 -15.70
CA ALA A 80 3.44 -5.77 -14.88
C ALA A 80 3.11 -4.26 -14.84
N GLU A 81 2.66 -3.70 -15.96
CA GLU A 81 2.41 -2.26 -16.13
C GLU A 81 1.10 -1.82 -15.49
N MET A 82 0.20 -2.76 -15.20
CA MET A 82 -1.07 -2.50 -14.52
C MET A 82 -0.99 -2.65 -13.00
N LEU A 83 0.11 -3.21 -12.49
CA LEU A 83 0.29 -3.39 -11.05
C LEU A 83 0.83 -2.07 -10.47
N PRO A 84 0.08 -1.39 -9.60
CA PRO A 84 0.59 -0.20 -8.93
C PRO A 84 1.78 -0.59 -8.04
N ASP A 85 2.91 0.12 -8.17
CA ASP A 85 3.99 0.02 -7.20
C ASP A 85 3.59 0.84 -5.98
N SER A 86 3.44 0.18 -4.83
CA SER A 86 3.15 0.86 -3.56
C SER A 86 4.23 1.87 -3.20
N ARG A 87 5.47 1.68 -3.67
CA ARG A 87 6.54 2.68 -3.51
C ARG A 87 6.26 3.94 -4.31
N ASP A 88 5.77 3.82 -5.54
CA ASP A 88 5.50 4.98 -6.40
C ASP A 88 4.37 5.85 -5.85
N GLN A 89 3.31 5.23 -5.30
CA GLN A 89 2.23 5.97 -4.63
C GLN A 89 2.74 6.74 -3.41
N VAL A 90 3.60 6.11 -2.61
CA VAL A 90 4.24 6.75 -1.47
C VAL A 90 5.07 7.95 -1.96
N TRP A 91 5.93 7.78 -2.97
CA TRP A 91 6.74 8.85 -3.53
C TRP A 91 5.92 10.03 -4.07
N GLN A 92 4.80 9.77 -4.73
CA GLN A 92 3.90 10.83 -5.22
C GLN A 92 3.34 11.66 -4.06
N HIS A 93 2.85 11.01 -3.01
CA HIS A 93 2.38 11.70 -1.82
C HIS A 93 3.48 12.51 -1.10
N TRP A 94 4.71 11.98 -1.02
CA TRP A 94 5.84 12.73 -0.46
C TRP A 94 6.15 14.01 -1.26
N GLU A 95 6.08 13.95 -2.59
CA GLU A 95 6.35 15.12 -3.43
C GLU A 95 5.21 16.16 -3.31
N GLU A 96 3.96 15.72 -3.23
CA GLU A 96 2.80 16.58 -2.94
C GLU A 96 2.94 17.27 -1.58
N ASP A 97 3.22 16.51 -0.52
CA ASP A 97 3.43 17.02 0.84
C ASP A 97 4.59 18.02 0.88
N ARG A 98 5.69 17.72 0.16
CA ARG A 98 6.85 18.60 0.04
C ARG A 98 6.48 19.92 -0.63
N GLN A 99 5.74 19.88 -1.72
CA GLN A 99 5.30 21.08 -2.44
C GLN A 99 4.36 21.94 -1.57
N GLN A 100 3.41 21.31 -0.89
CA GLN A 100 2.52 22.00 0.05
C GLN A 100 3.30 22.64 1.19
N LEU A 101 4.25 21.91 1.79
CA LEU A 101 5.09 22.41 2.87
C LEU A 101 5.95 23.59 2.41
N GLN A 102 6.56 23.53 1.22
CA GLN A 102 7.32 24.66 0.67
C GLN A 102 6.44 25.90 0.47
N GLY A 103 5.24 25.72 -0.07
CA GLY A 103 4.26 26.81 -0.22
C GLY A 103 3.81 27.41 1.11
N ALA A 104 3.65 26.59 2.15
CA ALA A 104 3.32 27.04 3.49
C ALA A 104 4.48 27.78 4.17
N ILE A 105 5.72 27.29 4.03
CA ILE A 105 6.93 27.96 4.57
C ILE A 105 7.11 29.34 3.94
N ALA A 106 6.82 29.49 2.64
CA ALA A 106 6.93 30.77 1.94
C ALA A 106 5.92 31.84 2.42
N GLN A 107 4.87 31.44 3.15
CA GLN A 107 3.89 32.36 3.73
C GLN A 107 4.27 32.87 5.12
N LEU A 108 5.29 32.29 5.75
CA LEU A 108 5.73 32.67 7.09
C LEU A 108 6.46 34.02 7.06
N GLU A 109 6.48 34.70 8.20
CA GLU A 109 7.34 35.87 8.42
C GLU A 109 8.81 35.51 8.13
N GLU A 110 9.54 36.39 7.43
CA GLU A 110 10.92 36.17 6.96
C GLU A 110 11.86 35.66 8.08
N ARG A 111 11.80 36.26 9.27
CA ARG A 111 12.62 35.84 10.43
C ARG A 111 12.30 34.42 10.91
N THR A 112 11.04 34.02 10.79
CA THR A 112 10.57 32.68 11.15
C THR A 112 10.96 31.66 10.09
N GLN A 113 10.84 32.02 8.80
CA GLN A 113 11.32 31.20 7.69
C GLN A 113 12.83 30.92 7.82
N VAL A 114 13.64 31.95 8.07
CA VAL A 114 15.10 31.81 8.25
C VAL A 114 15.44 30.94 9.47
N ALA A 115 14.70 31.07 10.57
CA ALA A 115 14.90 30.21 11.74
C ALA A 115 14.63 28.73 11.43
N ILE A 116 13.56 28.44 10.68
CA ILE A 116 13.22 27.09 10.23
C ILE A 116 14.29 26.54 9.28
N GLU A 117 14.69 27.30 8.26
CA GLU A 117 15.76 26.97 7.32
C GLU A 117 17.04 26.56 8.06
N PHE A 118 17.49 27.39 9.00
CA PHE A 118 18.73 27.14 9.73
C PHE A 118 18.65 25.89 10.62
N VAL A 119 17.54 25.70 11.33
CA VAL A 119 17.46 24.62 12.33
C VAL A 119 17.06 23.28 11.72
N PHE A 120 16.16 23.26 10.74
CA PHE A 120 15.61 22.02 10.18
C PHE A 120 16.24 21.59 8.86
N PHE A 121 16.71 22.53 8.03
CA PHE A 121 17.30 22.20 6.73
C PHE A 121 18.83 22.23 6.72
N ARG A 122 19.44 22.99 7.64
CA ARG A 122 20.90 23.11 7.77
C ARG A 122 21.47 22.51 9.06
N ASP A 123 20.62 21.87 9.86
CA ASP A 123 20.98 21.23 11.14
C ASP A 123 21.76 22.14 12.10
N LEU A 124 21.55 23.46 12.04
CA LEU A 124 22.19 24.37 12.99
C LEU A 124 21.53 24.26 14.35
N SER A 125 22.37 24.25 15.40
CA SER A 125 21.86 24.39 16.76
C SER A 125 21.12 25.72 16.90
N ARG A 126 20.09 25.78 17.76
CA ARG A 126 19.36 27.04 18.04
C ARG A 126 20.30 28.16 18.49
N LYS A 127 21.42 27.82 19.14
CA LYS A 127 22.45 28.78 19.55
C LYS A 127 23.22 29.34 18.36
N ASP A 128 23.56 28.51 17.38
CA ASP A 128 24.30 28.94 16.20
C ASP A 128 23.39 29.66 15.19
N ALA A 129 22.15 29.19 15.02
CA ALA A 129 21.11 29.92 14.30
C ALA A 129 20.88 31.32 14.91
N ALA A 130 20.86 31.43 16.24
CA ALA A 130 20.71 32.71 16.92
C ALA A 130 21.87 33.68 16.65
N LYS A 131 23.11 33.18 16.61
CA LYS A 131 24.28 33.98 16.22
C LYS A 131 24.17 34.48 14.78
N GLN A 132 23.74 33.61 13.85
CA GLN A 132 23.58 33.96 12.43
C GLN A 132 22.46 34.99 12.20
N ILE A 133 21.36 34.89 12.96
CA ILE A 133 20.21 35.81 12.85
C ILE A 133 20.43 37.13 13.62
N GLY A 134 21.37 37.15 14.58
CA GLY A 134 21.64 38.30 15.44
C GLY A 134 20.63 38.46 16.58
N VAL A 135 20.12 37.35 17.14
CA VAL A 135 19.11 37.35 18.20
C VAL A 135 19.50 36.39 19.34
N SER A 136 18.69 36.32 20.40
CA SER A 136 18.90 35.34 21.46
C SER A 136 18.43 33.93 21.03
N PRO A 137 19.00 32.84 21.58
CA PRO A 137 18.51 31.48 21.34
C PRO A 137 17.03 31.29 21.72
N MET A 138 16.53 32.03 22.72
CA MET A 138 15.11 32.03 23.09
C MET A 138 14.23 32.68 22.03
N THR A 139 14.72 33.73 21.37
CA THR A 139 14.04 34.34 20.23
C THR A 139 13.90 33.35 19.08
N VAL A 140 14.95 32.58 18.77
CA VAL A 140 14.88 31.50 17.76
C VAL A 140 13.85 30.45 18.16
N THR A 141 13.86 29.98 19.41
CA THR A 141 12.83 29.03 19.90
C THR A 141 11.42 29.56 19.67
N ARG A 142 11.18 30.84 19.96
CA ARG A 142 9.87 31.48 19.76
C ARG A 142 9.49 31.55 18.28
N HIS A 143 10.43 31.87 17.39
CA HIS A 143 10.20 31.83 15.94
C HIS A 143 9.82 30.41 15.48
N LEU A 144 10.57 29.39 15.89
CA LEU A 144 10.26 28.00 15.53
C LEU A 144 8.87 27.57 16.04
N GLN A 145 8.54 27.87 17.29
CA GLN A 145 7.22 27.53 17.86
C GLN A 145 6.08 28.22 17.10
N ARG A 146 6.25 29.50 16.77
CA ARG A 146 5.28 30.25 15.97
C ARG A 146 5.15 29.66 14.57
N GLY A 147 6.26 29.45 13.88
CA GLY A 147 6.29 28.89 12.53
C GLY A 147 5.66 27.50 12.47
N ILE A 148 5.97 26.62 13.41
CA ILE A 148 5.33 25.29 13.48
C ILE A 148 3.82 25.43 13.65
N LYS A 149 3.35 26.32 14.54
CA LYS A 149 1.91 26.54 14.74
C LYS A 149 1.22 27.07 13.47
N GLU A 150 1.85 27.99 12.77
CA GLU A 150 1.34 28.55 11.51
C GLU A 150 1.33 27.50 10.40
N LEU A 151 2.41 26.72 10.24
CA LEU A 151 2.47 25.63 9.27
C LEU A 151 1.39 24.57 9.53
N VAL A 152 1.16 24.19 10.78
CA VAL A 152 0.06 23.28 11.15
C VAL A 152 -1.29 23.87 10.74
N SER A 153 -1.49 25.18 10.90
CA SER A 153 -2.73 25.83 10.48
C SER A 153 -2.89 25.91 8.95
N LEU A 154 -1.79 26.11 8.22
CA LEU A 154 -1.79 26.24 6.75
C LEU A 154 -1.93 24.90 6.03
N LEU A 155 -1.43 23.83 6.65
CA LEU A 155 -1.40 22.47 6.08
C LEU A 155 -2.57 21.59 6.54
N GLN A 156 -3.42 22.07 7.47
CA GLN A 156 -4.65 21.37 7.79
C GLN A 156 -5.56 21.36 6.54
N PRO A 157 -6.12 20.19 6.18
CA PRO A 157 -7.02 20.10 5.04
C PRO A 157 -8.19 21.05 5.30
N GLN A 158 -8.34 22.06 4.44
CA GLN A 158 -9.53 22.88 4.45
C GLN A 158 -10.70 21.93 4.23
N ALA A 159 -11.56 21.80 5.26
CA ALA A 159 -12.75 20.98 5.16
C ALA A 159 -13.48 21.36 3.87
N PRO A 160 -13.91 20.40 3.03
CA PRO A 160 -14.63 20.75 1.82
C PRO A 160 -15.84 21.58 2.25
N GLU A 161 -15.92 22.82 1.75
CA GLU A 161 -17.16 23.59 1.75
C GLU A 161 -18.21 22.63 1.22
N ARG A 162 -19.08 22.15 2.12
CA ARG A 162 -20.20 21.31 1.72
C ARG A 162 -21.03 22.20 0.82
N LEU A 163 -20.88 21.99 -0.49
CA LEU A 163 -21.79 22.49 -1.51
C LEU A 163 -23.17 21.97 -1.14
N ALA A 164 -23.92 22.79 -0.41
CA ALA A 164 -25.33 22.62 -0.20
C ALA A 164 -26.01 22.93 -1.53
N SER A 165 -26.51 21.91 -2.20
CA SER A 165 -27.56 21.98 -3.20
C SER A 165 -28.33 20.66 -3.18
#